data_AF-V4L5J9-F1
#
_entry.id   AF-V4L5J9-F1
#
_cell.length_a   1.000
_cell.length_b   1.000
_cell.length_c   1.000
_cell.angle_alpha   90.00
_cell.angle_beta   90.00
_cell.angle_gamma   90.00
#
_symmetry.space_group_name_H-M   'P 1'
#
loop_
_entity.id
_entity.type
_entity.pdbx_description
1 polymer ?
#
loop_
_entity_poly.entity_id
_entity_poly.type
_entity_poly.pdbx_seq_one_letter_code
_entity_poly.pdbx_strand_id
1 'polypeptide(L)' 'MEDDDDALYTDWLAQACRSNGVKVWSYYLMPNHIHLILVPADETGLSRAVGETHRR' A
#
# COMPACT_ATOMS: atom_id res chain seq x y z
N MET A 1 -11.08 12.53 -3.33
CA MET A 1 -11.15 11.10 -3.65
C MET A 1 -12.60 10.73 -3.52
N GLU A 2 -13.17 10.15 -4.56
CA GLU A 2 -14.46 9.48 -4.47
C GLU A 2 -14.23 8.20 -3.64
N ASP A 3 -15.22 7.76 -2.85
CA ASP A 3 -15.04 6.60 -1.96
C ASP A 3 -14.58 5.33 -2.71
N ASP A 4 -14.96 5.22 -4.00
CA ASP A 4 -14.56 4.14 -4.89
C ASP A 4 -13.05 4.17 -5.25
N ASP A 5 -12.45 5.35 -5.36
CA ASP A 5 -11.00 5.50 -5.60
C ASP A 5 -10.19 5.04 -4.39
N ASP A 6 -10.66 5.38 -3.18
CA ASP A 6 -10.02 4.99 -1.92
C ASP A 6 -10.07 3.47 -1.72
N ALA A 7 -11.20 2.85 -2.06
CA ALA A 7 -11.39 1.41 -2.00
C ALA A 7 -10.46 0.69 -3.00
N LEU A 8 -10.39 1.17 -4.24
CA LEU A 8 -9.54 0.60 -5.28
C LEU A 8 -8.06 0.69 -4.93
N TYR A 9 -7.61 1.86 -4.46
CA TYR A 9 -6.24 2.06 -4.01
C TYR A 9 -5.88 1.10 -2.88
N THR A 10 -6.77 0.98 -1.89
CA THR A 10 -6.54 0.10 -0.74
C THR A 10 -6.45 -1.37 -1.15
N ASP A 11 -7.22 -1.82 -2.15
CA ASP A 11 -7.12 -3.19 -2.67
C ASP A 11 -5.77 -3.45 -3.37
N TRP A 12 -5.31 -2.51 -4.21
CA TRP A 12 -3.99 -2.61 -4.84
C TRP A 12 -2.86 -2.63 -3.80
N LEU A 13 -2.91 -1.74 -2.81
CA LEU A 13 -1.96 -1.73 -1.69
C LEU A 13 -1.96 -3.08 -0.97
N ALA A 14 -3.14 -3.59 -0.62
CA ALA A 14 -3.27 -4.85 0.10
C ALA A 14 -2.75 -6.03 -0.73
N GLN A 15 -3.02 -6.06 -2.04
CA GLN A 15 -2.50 -7.08 -2.95
C GLN A 15 -0.97 -7.01 -3.05
N ALA A 16 -0.41 -5.82 -3.24
CA ALA A 16 1.04 -5.63 -3.34
C ALA A 16 1.75 -6.00 -2.03
N CYS A 17 1.20 -5.61 -0.87
CA CYS A 17 1.73 -5.98 0.44
C CYS A 17 1.69 -7.50 0.68
N ARG A 18 0.58 -8.17 0.36
CA ARG A 18 0.46 -9.64 0.49
C ARG A 18 1.50 -10.37 -0.37
N SER A 19 1.64 -9.97 -1.63
CA SER A 19 2.58 -10.60 -2.57
C SER A 19 4.05 -10.42 -2.19
N ASN A 20 4.37 -9.41 -1.38
CA ASN A 20 5.73 -9.07 -0.96
C ASN A 20 6.00 -9.31 0.54
N GLY A 21 5.11 -10.02 1.24
CA GLY A 21 5.31 -10.34 2.66
C GLY A 21 5.36 -9.11 3.57
N VAL A 22 4.61 -8.05 3.25
CA VAL A 22 4.56 -6.82 4.04
C VAL A 22 3.27 -6.76 4.85
N LYS A 23 3.39 -6.58 6.16
CA LYS A 23 2.24 -6.35 7.04
C LYS A 23 1.88 -4.87 7.05
N VAL A 24 0.58 -4.57 7.00
CA VAL A 24 0.05 -3.21 7.17
C VAL A 24 -0.42 -3.05 8.61
N TRP A 25 0.13 -2.08 9.33
CA TRP A 25 -0.32 -1.76 10.69
C TRP A 25 -1.35 -0.64 10.70
N SER A 26 -1.17 0.35 9.83
CA SER A 26 -2.06 1.49 9.69
C SER A 26 -1.85 2.18 8.34
N TYR A 27 -2.90 2.82 7.83
CA TYR A 27 -2.84 3.70 6.66
C TYR A 27 -3.80 4.89 6.83
N TYR A 28 -3.50 5.99 6.16
CA TYR A 28 -4.39 7.14 6.07
C TYR A 28 -4.31 7.77 4.68
N LEU A 29 -5.45 7.84 3.99
CA LEU A 29 -5.57 8.40 2.66
C LEU A 29 -5.91 9.88 2.75
N MET A 30 -5.21 10.68 1.95
CA MET A 30 -5.55 12.07 1.70
C MET A 30 -5.59 12.29 0.18
N PRO A 31 -6.34 13.30 -0.31
CA PRO A 31 -6.45 13.55 -1.75
C PRO A 31 -5.12 13.77 -2.48
N ASN A 32 -4.06 14.14 -1.77
CA ASN A 32 -2.75 14.47 -2.34
C ASN A 32 -1.61 13.54 -1.89
N HIS A 33 -1.78 12.71 -0.87
CA HIS A 33 -0.75 11.79 -0.38
C HIS A 33 -1.32 10.72 0.56
N ILE A 34 -0.50 9.75 0.92
CA ILE A 34 -0.86 8.65 1.81
C ILE A 34 0.20 8.47 2.90
N HIS A 35 -0.25 8.16 4.12
CA HIS A 35 0.61 7.74 5.22
C HIS A 35 0.48 6.24 5.42
N LEU A 36 1.61 5.54 5.56
CA LEU A 36 1.66 4.08 5.71
C LEU A 36 2.57 3.68 6.87
N ILE A 37 2.09 2.78 7.72
CA ILE A 37 2.93 2.07 8.71
C ILE A 37 3.00 0.60 8.28
N LEU A 38 4.17 0.21 7.76
CA LEU A 38 4.40 -1.09 7.14
C LEU A 38 5.54 -1.83 7.83
N VAL A 39 5.41 -3.16 7.92
CA VAL A 39 6.46 -4.04 8.45
C VAL A 39 6.79 -5.10 7.39
N PRO A 40 7.89 -4.95 6.65
CA PRO A 40 8.33 -5.93 5.66
C PRO A 40 8.98 -7.15 6.34
N ALA A 41 8.82 -8.33 5.74
CA ALA A 41 9.49 -9.55 6.20
C ALA A 41 10.96 -9.65 5.74
N ASP A 42 11.33 -8.94 4.67
CA ASP A 42 12.68 -8.93 4.10
C ASP A 42 13.07 -7.52 3.62
N GLU A 43 14.36 -7.35 3.30
CA GLU A 43 14.96 -6.05 2.92
C GLU A 43 14.34 -5.44 1.65
N THR A 44 13.71 -6.26 0.79
CA THR A 44 13.16 -5.82 -0.50
C THR A 44 11.65 -5.63 -0.48
N GLY A 45 10.95 -6.22 0.49
CA GLY A 45 9.49 -6.26 0.53
C GLY A 45 8.85 -4.88 0.53
N LEU A 46 9.41 -3.92 1.28
CA LEU A 46 8.87 -2.56 1.38
C LEU A 46 8.90 -1.82 0.03
N SER A 47 10.06 -1.80 -0.63
CA SER A 47 10.25 -1.05 -1.89
C SER A 47 9.41 -1.66 -3.02
N ARG A 48 9.30 -2.99 -3.08
CA ARG A 48 8.46 -3.68 -4.05
C ARG A 48 6.97 -3.44 -3.83
N ALA A 49 6.50 -3.54 -2.58
CA ALA A 49 5.08 -3.36 -2.26
C ALA A 49 4.60 -1.93 -2.60
N VAL A 50 5.35 -0.91 -2.14
CA VAL A 50 4.99 0.49 -2.41
C VAL A 50 5.13 0.81 -3.90
N GLY A 51 6.23 0.38 -4.54
CA GLY A 51 6.47 0.64 -5.96
C GLY A 51 5.51 -0.06 -6.91
N GLU A 52 4.94 -1.21 -6.56
CA GLU A 52 3.86 -1.85 -7.32
C GLU A 52 2.53 -1.14 -7.13
N THR A 53 2.23 -0.72 -5.90
CA THR A 53 0.98 0.01 -5.58
C THR A 53 0.89 1.32 -6.36
N HIS A 54 1.99 2.07 -6.48
CA HIS A 54 2.02 3.38 -7.17
C HIS A 54 2.21 3.30 -8.69
N ARG A 55 2.43 2.13 -9.27
CA ARG A 55 2.61 1.95 -10.72
C ARG A 55 1.31 1.78 -11.50
N ARG A 56 0.19 1.65 -10.80
CA ARG A 56 -1.15 1.44 -11.35
C ARG A 56 -1.92 2.75 -11.33
#